data_AF-A0A7Z9M9T1-F1
#
_entry.id   AF-A0A7Z9M9T1-F1
#
_cell.length_a   1.000
_cell.length_b   1.000
_cell.length_c   1.000
_cell.angle_alpha   90.00
_cell.angle_beta   90.00
_cell.angle_gamma   90.00
#
_symmetry.space_group_name_H-M   'P 1'
#
loop_
_entity.id
_entity.type
_entity.pdbx_description
1 polymer ?
#
loop_
_entity_poly.entity_id
_entity_poly.type
_entity_poly.pdbx_seq_one_letter_code
_entity_poly.pdbx_strand_id
1 'polypeptide(L)'
;MRVQSVVFRLLLVTTSVIAQDSLNVPANTSEPTPVFPKSGYVTIASDSAGLDIFIDGMLAGQIPIKEPIPLSAGKHIITYLQPDYLNLLEYYYSGEERDEFVNKAVQTVYIVPNETINVILWWRPYEKQLKQRKAVIWIKSLVGVSILTVILTLNFSG
;
A
#
# COMPACT_ATOMS: atom_id res chain seq x y z
N MET A 1 30.16 -92.15 -9.72
CA MET A 1 30.08 -90.73 -9.29
C MET A 1 29.39 -89.91 -10.37
N ARG A 2 28.47 -89.01 -9.97
CA ARG A 2 27.76 -87.95 -10.75
C ARG A 2 26.65 -88.47 -11.68
N VAL A 3 25.43 -88.66 -11.17
CA VAL A 3 24.31 -87.69 -11.00
C VAL A 3 23.91 -87.04 -12.33
N GLN A 4 22.78 -87.52 -12.88
CA GLN A 4 22.17 -87.05 -14.11
C GLN A 4 21.26 -85.84 -13.89
N SER A 5 21.29 -85.01 -14.91
CA SER A 5 20.63 -83.73 -15.07
C SER A 5 19.17 -83.89 -15.49
N VAL A 6 18.32 -83.01 -14.94
CA VAL A 6 17.38 -82.16 -15.71
C VAL A 6 16.11 -82.84 -16.27
N VAL A 7 14.96 -82.48 -15.71
CA VAL A 7 13.91 -81.59 -16.25
C VAL A 7 12.65 -81.89 -15.43
N PHE A 8 12.13 -80.95 -14.65
CA PHE A 8 10.75 -81.06 -14.14
C PHE A 8 9.91 -79.90 -14.67
N ARG A 9 8.92 -80.26 -15.49
CA ARG A 9 8.01 -79.33 -16.15
C ARG A 9 6.84 -78.96 -15.22
N LEU A 10 6.58 -77.66 -15.24
CA LEU A 10 5.43 -76.89 -14.81
C LEU A 10 4.06 -77.59 -14.98
N LEU A 11 3.22 -77.53 -13.95
CA LEU A 11 1.77 -77.73 -14.07
C LEU A 11 1.03 -76.76 -13.13
N LEU A 12 0.21 -75.90 -13.74
CA LEU A 12 -0.63 -74.87 -13.12
C LEU A 12 -1.83 -75.49 -12.38
N VAL A 13 -2.14 -75.02 -11.18
CA VAL A 13 -3.46 -75.19 -10.55
C VAL A 13 -3.95 -73.83 -10.05
N THR A 14 -5.15 -73.49 -10.49
CA THR A 14 -5.91 -72.28 -10.24
C THR A 14 -6.78 -72.42 -8.99
N THR A 15 -6.78 -71.44 -8.09
CA THR A 15 -7.97 -71.05 -7.31
C THR A 15 -7.89 -69.58 -6.90
N SER A 16 -8.95 -68.85 -7.22
CA SER A 16 -9.20 -67.45 -6.88
C SER A 16 -9.84 -67.34 -5.49
N VAL A 17 -9.41 -66.38 -4.65
CA VAL A 17 -10.27 -65.61 -3.71
C VAL A 17 -9.56 -64.28 -3.35
N ILE A 18 -10.37 -63.23 -3.32
CA ILE A 18 -10.10 -61.80 -3.13
C ILE A 18 -10.04 -61.46 -1.62
N ALA A 19 -9.13 -60.58 -1.19
CA ALA A 19 -9.43 -59.36 -0.42
C ALA A 19 -8.22 -58.82 0.38
N GLN A 20 -7.86 -57.58 0.03
CA GLN A 20 -7.56 -56.46 0.92
C GLN A 20 -6.51 -56.64 2.02
N ASP A 21 -5.30 -56.16 1.75
CA ASP A 21 -4.59 -55.41 2.77
C ASP A 21 -3.71 -54.34 2.10
N SER A 22 -4.31 -53.21 1.76
CA SER A 22 -3.54 -52.01 1.48
C SER A 22 -4.28 -50.77 1.97
N LEU A 23 -3.52 -49.95 2.70
CA LEU A 23 -3.79 -48.57 3.09
C LEU A 23 -4.50 -48.34 4.44
N ASN A 24 -3.90 -48.84 5.52
CA ASN A 24 -3.92 -48.08 6.79
C ASN A 24 -2.92 -46.90 6.70
N VAL A 25 -3.29 -45.86 5.95
CA VAL A 25 -2.73 -44.52 6.15
C VAL A 25 -3.74 -43.76 6.99
N PRO A 26 -3.45 -43.39 8.26
CA PRO A 26 -4.34 -42.52 8.99
C PRO A 26 -4.38 -41.18 8.25
N ALA A 27 -5.54 -40.86 7.69
CA ALA A 27 -5.81 -39.55 7.12
C ALA A 27 -5.80 -38.54 8.26
N ASN A 28 -4.64 -37.95 8.55
CA ASN A 28 -4.56 -36.65 9.19
C ASN A 28 -4.90 -35.59 8.15
N THR A 29 -6.16 -35.63 7.67
CA THR A 29 -6.75 -34.56 6.87
C THR A 29 -6.97 -33.38 7.81
N SER A 30 -5.92 -32.58 8.01
CA SER A 30 -6.10 -31.16 8.25
C SER A 30 -6.73 -30.59 7.00
N GLU A 31 -8.07 -30.59 6.94
CA GLU A 31 -8.80 -29.78 5.98
C GLU A 31 -8.18 -28.38 6.03
N PRO A 32 -7.76 -27.80 4.88
CA PRO A 32 -7.38 -26.40 4.88
C PRO A 32 -8.64 -25.64 5.27
N THR A 33 -8.66 -25.15 6.51
CA THR A 33 -9.74 -24.30 7.00
C THR A 33 -9.85 -23.17 5.98
N PRO A 34 -11.05 -22.87 5.43
CA PRO A 34 -11.18 -21.75 4.52
C PRO A 34 -10.76 -20.48 5.27
N VAL A 35 -9.55 -20.01 4.98
CA VAL A 35 -9.02 -18.76 5.52
C VAL A 35 -9.74 -17.68 4.72
N PHE A 36 -10.91 -17.28 5.18
CA PHE A 36 -11.53 -16.07 4.65
C PHE A 36 -10.56 -14.93 4.92
N PRO A 37 -10.07 -14.21 3.88
CA PRO A 37 -9.40 -12.95 4.12
C PRO A 37 -10.42 -12.11 4.88
N LYS A 38 -10.13 -11.88 6.16
CA LYS A 38 -10.92 -11.03 7.02
C LYS A 38 -10.74 -9.61 6.48
N SER A 39 -11.48 -9.25 5.44
CA SER A 39 -11.45 -7.90 4.89
C SER A 39 -12.41 -7.01 5.66
N GLY A 40 -12.03 -5.74 5.80
CA GLY A 40 -12.91 -4.68 6.25
C GLY A 40 -13.07 -3.65 5.14
N TYR A 41 -13.83 -2.61 5.43
CA TYR A 41 -14.05 -1.50 4.52
C TYR A 41 -13.58 -0.21 5.16
N VAL A 42 -13.05 0.70 4.35
CA VAL A 42 -12.71 2.05 4.81
C VAL A 42 -13.46 3.08 3.98
N THR A 43 -14.05 4.06 4.67
CA THR A 43 -14.64 5.24 4.05
C THR A 43 -13.75 6.43 4.40
N ILE A 44 -13.28 7.14 3.38
CA ILE A 44 -12.34 8.25 3.55
C ILE A 44 -13.06 9.55 3.21
N ALA A 45 -13.05 10.49 4.15
CA ALA A 45 -13.56 11.84 3.97
C ALA A 45 -12.45 12.86 4.17
N SER A 46 -12.55 14.01 3.51
CA SER A 46 -11.64 15.13 3.70
C SER A 46 -12.37 16.46 3.61
N ASP A 47 -11.76 17.50 4.20
CA ASP A 47 -12.21 18.88 4.12
C ASP A 47 -11.85 19.57 2.81
N SER A 48 -11.06 18.92 1.94
CA SER A 48 -10.70 19.37 0.60
C SER A 48 -11.09 18.34 -0.46
N ALA A 49 -11.39 18.82 -1.67
CA ALA A 49 -11.75 17.98 -2.83
C ALA A 49 -10.59 17.94 -3.84
N GLY A 50 -10.54 16.87 -4.65
CA GLY A 50 -9.52 16.69 -5.69
C GLY A 50 -8.15 16.24 -5.18
N LEU A 51 -8.07 15.74 -3.94
CA LEU A 51 -6.85 15.19 -3.37
C LEU A 51 -6.72 13.71 -3.69
N ASP A 52 -5.54 13.31 -4.15
CA ASP A 52 -5.19 11.91 -4.34
C ASP A 52 -4.88 11.26 -2.99
N ILE A 53 -5.50 10.11 -2.73
CA ILE A 53 -5.34 9.34 -1.51
C ILE A 53 -4.53 8.09 -1.79
N PHE A 54 -3.55 7.88 -0.92
CA PHE A 54 -2.67 6.73 -0.92
C PHE A 54 -2.95 5.87 0.29
N ILE A 55 -3.07 4.56 0.07
CA ILE A 55 -3.21 3.54 1.10
C ILE A 55 -2.02 2.61 0.99
N ASP A 56 -1.23 2.52 2.05
CA ASP A 56 0.05 1.78 2.10
C ASP A 56 1.01 2.16 0.97
N GLY A 57 0.94 3.42 0.53
CA GLY A 57 1.75 3.97 -0.56
C GLY A 57 1.20 3.72 -1.97
N MET A 58 0.10 2.98 -2.12
CA MET A 58 -0.58 2.78 -3.41
C MET A 58 -1.71 3.80 -3.61
N LEU A 59 -1.86 4.32 -4.82
CA LEU A 59 -2.95 5.23 -5.15
C LEU A 59 -4.30 4.49 -5.07
N ALA A 60 -5.15 4.92 -4.15
CA ALA A 60 -6.47 4.33 -3.92
C ALA A 60 -7.58 5.08 -4.67
N GLY A 61 -7.40 6.36 -4.93
CA GLY A 61 -8.34 7.19 -5.68
C GLY A 61 -8.26 8.66 -5.30
N GLN A 62 -9.21 9.45 -5.78
CA GLN A 62 -9.29 10.89 -5.53
C GLN A 62 -10.55 11.24 -4.74
N ILE A 63 -10.43 12.14 -3.77
CA ILE A 63 -11.56 12.60 -2.95
C ILE A 63 -12.50 13.50 -3.77
N PRO A 64 -13.82 13.32 -3.67
CA PRO A 64 -14.54 12.38 -2.82
C PRO A 64 -14.64 10.97 -3.39
N ILE A 65 -14.35 9.96 -2.56
CA ILE A 65 -14.47 8.54 -2.91
C ILE A 65 -15.90 8.10 -2.60
N LYS A 66 -16.64 7.62 -3.61
CA LYS A 66 -18.07 7.30 -3.48
C LYS A 66 -18.33 5.98 -2.76
N GLU A 67 -17.46 5.00 -2.97
CA GLU A 67 -17.64 3.63 -2.48
C GLU A 67 -16.59 3.31 -1.41
N PRO A 68 -16.95 2.57 -0.35
CA PRO A 68 -15.99 2.10 0.63
C PRO A 68 -14.94 1.20 -0.01
N ILE A 69 -13.68 1.39 0.38
CA ILE A 69 -12.56 0.64 -0.19
C ILE A 69 -12.34 -0.62 0.65
N PRO A 70 -12.37 -1.82 0.04
CA PRO A 70 -12.07 -3.06 0.75
C PRO A 70 -10.56 -3.16 1.02
N LEU A 71 -10.21 -3.47 2.27
CA LEU A 71 -8.82 -3.66 2.69
C LEU A 71 -8.71 -4.90 3.58
N SER A 72 -7.52 -5.49 3.64
CA SER A 72 -7.24 -6.59 4.56
C SER A 72 -7.41 -6.15 6.02
N ALA A 73 -7.77 -7.06 6.91
CA ALA A 73 -7.69 -6.77 8.34
C ALA A 73 -6.22 -6.59 8.75
N GLY A 74 -5.97 -5.59 9.59
CA GLY A 74 -4.63 -5.25 10.04
C GLY A 74 -4.37 -3.75 10.06
N LYS A 75 -3.10 -3.40 10.17
CA LYS A 75 -2.65 -2.01 10.19
C LYS A 75 -2.48 -1.52 8.76
N HIS A 76 -3.12 -0.40 8.45
CA HIS A 76 -3.02 0.29 7.18
C HIS A 76 -2.66 1.76 7.39
N ILE A 77 -1.89 2.32 6.46
CA ILE A 77 -1.46 3.72 6.47
C ILE A 77 -2.21 4.45 5.38
N ILE A 78 -2.95 5.50 5.76
CA ILE A 78 -3.74 6.32 4.84
C ILE A 78 -3.17 7.74 4.85
N THR A 79 -2.88 8.28 3.67
CA THR A 79 -2.30 9.62 3.53
C THR A 79 -2.71 10.26 2.21
N TYR A 80 -2.77 11.58 2.18
CA TYR A 80 -2.87 12.35 0.94
C TYR A 80 -1.48 12.74 0.38
N LEU A 81 -0.41 12.41 1.10
CA LEU A 81 0.95 12.69 0.66
C LEU A 81 1.42 11.58 -0.27
N GLN A 82 1.93 11.99 -1.43
CA GLN A 82 2.57 11.08 -2.35
C GLN A 82 3.82 10.46 -1.68
N PRO A 83 4.10 9.16 -1.86
CA PRO A 83 5.22 8.49 -1.20
C PRO A 83 6.58 9.19 -1.41
N ASP A 84 6.84 9.66 -2.64
CA ASP A 84 8.06 10.40 -2.97
C ASP A 84 8.15 11.76 -2.24
N TYR A 85 7.01 12.37 -1.94
CA TYR A 85 6.96 13.64 -1.22
C TYR A 85 7.40 13.48 0.24
N LEU A 86 7.16 12.32 0.87
CA LEU A 86 7.66 12.03 2.21
C LEU A 86 9.18 12.11 2.28
N ASN A 87 9.88 11.62 1.24
CA ASN A 87 11.33 11.72 1.14
C ASN A 87 11.79 13.18 0.95
N LEU A 88 11.04 13.98 0.19
CA LEU A 88 11.34 15.41 0.02
C LEU A 88 11.14 16.19 1.32
N LEU A 89 10.15 15.83 2.13
CA LEU A 89 9.93 16.48 3.43
C LEU A 89 11.13 16.31 4.35
N GLU A 90 11.76 15.14 4.35
CA GLU A 90 13.02 14.87 5.07
C GLU A 90 14.13 15.84 4.64
N TYR A 91 14.18 16.20 3.36
CA TYR A 91 15.20 17.11 2.82
C TYR A 91 14.93 18.59 3.14
N TYR A 92 13.66 19.02 3.08
CA TYR A 92 13.30 20.44 3.23
C TYR A 92 12.94 20.87 4.66
N TYR A 93 12.55 19.94 5.53
CA TYR A 93 12.11 20.21 6.90
C TYR A 93 12.89 19.34 7.88
N SER A 94 13.28 19.91 9.03
CA SER A 94 14.02 19.18 10.06
C SER A 94 13.31 19.26 11.41
N GLY A 95 13.42 18.17 12.19
CA GLY A 95 12.95 18.11 13.57
C GLY A 95 11.42 18.18 13.72
N GLU A 96 10.96 18.98 14.67
CA GLU A 96 9.57 19.00 15.16
C GLU A 96 8.55 19.39 14.08
N GLU A 97 8.88 20.31 13.17
CA GLU A 97 7.96 20.76 12.11
C GLU A 97 7.62 19.64 11.12
N ARG A 98 8.60 18.79 10.80
CA ARG A 98 8.41 17.61 9.96
C ARG A 98 7.47 16.63 10.64
N ASP A 99 7.73 16.34 11.91
CA ASP A 99 6.97 15.37 12.69
C ASP A 99 5.53 15.82 12.86
N GLU A 100 5.31 17.10 13.16
CA GLU A 100 3.96 17.66 13.25
C GLU A 100 3.20 17.54 11.92
N PHE A 101 3.87 17.84 10.80
CA PHE A 101 3.25 17.73 9.49
C PHE A 101 2.91 16.29 9.13
N VAL A 102 3.86 15.36 9.29
CA VAL A 102 3.69 13.93 8.99
C VAL A 102 2.60 13.33 9.87
N ASN A 103 2.59 13.62 11.16
CA ASN A 103 1.58 13.08 12.09
C ASN A 103 0.16 13.58 11.80
N LYS A 104 0.00 14.75 11.17
CA LYS A 104 -1.32 15.26 10.75
C LYS A 104 -1.76 14.71 9.39
N ALA A 105 -0.80 14.47 8.50
CA ALA A 105 -1.08 14.04 7.13
C ALA A 105 -1.22 12.51 6.99
N VAL A 106 -0.51 11.76 7.84
CA VAL A 106 -0.43 10.31 7.80
C VAL A 106 -1.26 9.73 8.95
N GLN A 107 -2.34 9.04 8.60
CA GLN A 107 -3.21 8.38 9.57
C GLN A 107 -3.01 6.87 9.54
N THR A 108 -2.63 6.30 10.68
CA THR A 108 -2.60 4.85 10.86
C THR A 108 -3.97 4.36 11.31
N VAL A 109 -4.54 3.40 10.59
CA VAL A 109 -5.87 2.85 10.84
C VAL A 109 -5.76 1.34 11.01
N TYR A 110 -6.53 0.80 11.95
CA TYR A 110 -6.61 -0.64 12.20
C TYR A 110 -7.93 -1.18 11.69
N ILE A 111 -7.87 -2.05 10.68
CA ILE A 111 -9.03 -2.57 9.99
C ILE A 111 -9.47 -3.87 10.65
N VAL A 112 -10.74 -3.87 11.06
CA VAL A 112 -11.41 -5.01 11.67
C VAL A 112 -12.23 -5.74 10.60
N PRO A 113 -12.25 -7.09 10.61
CA PRO A 113 -13.05 -7.88 9.68
C PRO A 113 -14.52 -7.49 9.71
N ASN A 114 -15.14 -7.37 8.53
CA ASN A 114 -16.57 -7.08 8.37
C ASN A 114 -17.04 -5.75 9.00
N GLU A 115 -16.11 -4.85 9.36
CA GLU A 115 -16.43 -3.52 9.88
C GLU A 115 -16.10 -2.46 8.83
N THR A 116 -16.82 -1.34 8.86
CA THR A 116 -16.52 -0.16 8.04
C THR A 116 -15.99 0.95 8.93
N ILE A 117 -14.76 1.38 8.67
CA ILE A 117 -14.11 2.43 9.45
C ILE A 117 -14.16 3.75 8.68
N ASN A 118 -14.55 4.83 9.36
CA ASN A 118 -14.53 6.17 8.79
C ASN A 118 -13.23 6.89 9.19
N VAL A 119 -12.55 7.43 8.19
CA VAL A 119 -11.25 8.10 8.33
C VAL A 119 -11.40 9.51 7.77
N ILE A 120 -11.10 10.51 8.61
CA ILE A 120 -11.21 11.93 8.26
C ILE A 120 -9.81 12.54 8.15
N LEU A 121 -9.44 12.93 6.94
CA LEU A 121 -8.16 13.57 6.63
C LEU A 121 -8.31 15.09 6.53
N TRP A 122 -7.44 15.83 7.23
CA TRP A 122 -7.48 17.29 7.32
C TRP A 122 -6.35 17.96 6.51
N TRP A 123 -6.69 18.70 5.45
CA TRP A 123 -5.73 19.29 4.50
C TRP A 123 -5.19 20.68 4.88
N ARG A 124 -5.95 21.46 5.68
CA ARG A 124 -5.64 22.87 6.03
C ARG A 124 -4.17 23.24 6.36
N PRO A 125 -3.31 22.40 6.98
CA PRO A 125 -1.91 22.78 7.21
C PRO A 125 -1.14 23.23 5.95
N TYR A 126 -1.47 22.71 4.76
CA TYR A 126 -0.72 23.02 3.53
C TYR A 126 -1.00 24.43 2.97
N GLU A 127 -2.21 24.96 3.16
CA GLU A 127 -2.61 26.24 2.57
C GLU A 127 -1.81 27.43 3.12
N LYS A 128 -1.43 27.40 4.40
CA LYS A 128 -0.67 28.49 5.03
C LYS A 128 0.63 28.73 4.28
N GLN A 129 1.34 27.67 3.90
CA GLN A 129 2.59 27.76 3.19
C GLN A 129 2.42 28.29 1.76
N LEU A 130 1.39 27.84 1.03
CA LEU A 130 1.10 28.34 -0.31
C LEU A 130 0.78 29.83 -0.32
N LYS A 131 0.01 30.32 0.66
CA LYS A 131 -0.32 31.75 0.79
C LYS A 131 0.93 32.59 1.04
N GLN A 132 1.82 32.13 1.93
CA GLN A 132 3.09 32.81 2.22
C GLN A 132 4.01 32.82 0.99
N ARG A 133 4.12 31.69 0.27
CA ARG A 133 4.93 31.59 -0.96
C ARG A 133 4.44 32.52 -2.07
N LYS A 134 3.12 32.62 -2.29
CA LYS A 134 2.55 33.54 -3.29
C LYS A 134 2.91 35.00 -3.01
N ALA A 135 2.86 35.42 -1.75
CA ALA A 135 3.25 36.77 -1.36
C ALA A 135 4.75 37.03 -1.63
N VAL A 136 5.63 36.09 -1.29
CA VAL A 136 7.07 36.20 -1.54
C VAL A 136 7.41 36.21 -3.03
N ILE A 137 6.75 35.40 -3.85
CA ILE A 137 6.94 35.38 -5.32
C ILE A 137 6.61 36.74 -5.93
N TRP A 138 5.51 37.36 -5.49
CA TRP A 138 5.13 38.70 -5.95
C TRP A 138 6.16 39.76 -5.56
N ILE A 139 6.64 39.75 -4.30
CA ILE A 139 7.68 40.68 -3.83
C ILE A 139 9.00 40.48 -4.59
N LYS A 140 9.41 39.24 -4.84
CA LYS A 140 10.64 38.93 -5.59
C LYS A 140 10.57 39.40 -7.04
N SER A 141 9.42 39.25 -7.70
CA SER A 141 9.19 39.80 -9.05
C SER A 141 9.37 41.32 -9.07
N LEU A 142 8.85 42.04 -8.08
CA LEU A 142 8.97 43.49 -8.00
C LEU A 142 10.42 43.96 -7.89
N VAL A 143 11.22 43.32 -7.03
CA VAL A 143 12.65 43.66 -6.85
C VAL A 143 13.46 43.35 -8.12
N GLY A 144 13.15 42.27 -8.85
CA GLY A 144 13.78 41.98 -10.13
C GLY A 144 13.50 43.06 -11.18
N VAL A 145 12.24 43.53 -11.26
CA VAL A 145 11.85 44.61 -12.17
C VAL A 145 12.56 45.92 -11.82
N SER A 146 12.71 46.27 -10.54
CA SER A 146 13.39 47.52 -10.16
C SER A 146 14.87 47.50 -10.54
N ILE A 147 15.57 46.38 -10.32
CA ILE A 147 16.95 46.18 -10.75
C ILE A 147 17.09 46.26 -12.28
N LEU A 148 16.19 45.60 -13.02
CA LEU A 148 16.20 45.63 -14.48
C LEU A 148 16.05 47.07 -15.00
N THR A 149 15.17 47.85 -14.37
CA THR A 149 14.90 49.25 -14.75
C THR A 149 16.15 50.11 -14.55
N VAL A 150 16.83 49.96 -13.41
CA VAL A 150 18.09 50.69 -13.12
C VAL A 150 19.17 50.36 -14.15
N ILE A 151 19.38 49.07 -14.45
CA ILE A 151 20.35 48.64 -15.46
C ILE A 151 20.03 49.23 -16.84
N LEU A 152 18.75 49.23 -17.23
CA LEU A 152 18.30 49.79 -18.49
C LEU A 152 18.61 51.30 -18.57
N THR A 153 18.28 52.05 -17.52
CA THR A 153 18.55 53.50 -17.48
C THR A 153 20.04 53.84 -17.53
N LEU A 154 20.89 53.04 -16.89
CA LEU A 154 22.34 53.22 -16.93
C LEU A 154 22.92 52.91 -18.31
N ASN A 155 22.37 51.91 -19.02
CA ASN A 155 22.86 51.54 -20.35
C ASN A 155 22.46 52.57 -21.44
N PHE A 156 21.30 53.21 -21.32
CA PHE A 156 20.87 54.25 -22.27
C PHE A 156 21.42 55.66 -21.98
N SER A 157 21.96 55.89 -20.77
CA SER A 157 22.51 57.19 -20.36
C SER A 157 24.03 57.30 -20.54
N GLY A 158 24.67 56.30 -21.15
CA GLY A 158 26.11 56.26 -21.48
C GLY A 158 26.43 56.64 -22.92
#